data_AF-A0A9P7T317-F1
#
_entry.id   AF-A0A9P7T317-F1
#
_cell.length_a   1.000
_cell.length_b   1.000
_cell.length_c   1.000
_cell.angle_alpha   90.00
_cell.angle_beta   90.00
_cell.angle_gamma   90.00
#
_symmetry.space_group_name_H-M   'P 1'
#
loop_
_entity.id
_entity.type
_entity.pdbx_description
1 polymer ?
#
loop_
_entity_poly.entity_id
_entity_poly.type
_entity_poly.pdbx_seq_one_letter_code
_entity_poly.pdbx_strand_id
1 'polypeptide(L)'
;MARRRTKKRTHLGANNPDVASAGHASARDPKSMVIRIGAGEVGTSISQLATDVRKVMEPGTASRLKERKGNKLKDYVVMCGPLGVTHLLLFSRSESGNTNLRVALAPRGPTMHFRVEKYSLCKDVQKVQKHPRGGGKEFLTPPL
;
A
#
# COMPACT_ATOMS: atom_id res chain seq x y z
N MET A 1 -13.67 5.96 -53.90
CA MET A 1 -12.98 5.01 -52.99
C MET A 1 -13.43 5.28 -51.55
N ALA A 2 -14.18 4.38 -50.93
CA ALA A 2 -14.69 4.57 -49.57
C ALA A 2 -13.60 4.28 -48.53
N ARG A 3 -13.33 5.25 -47.65
CA ARG A 3 -12.26 5.19 -46.64
C ARG A 3 -12.66 4.22 -45.52
N ARG A 4 -11.87 3.16 -45.31
CA ARG A 4 -12.12 2.09 -44.32
C ARG A 4 -12.08 2.64 -42.90
N ARG A 5 -13.17 2.49 -42.14
CA ARG A 5 -13.30 2.90 -40.73
C ARG A 5 -12.42 2.03 -39.83
N THR A 6 -11.42 2.63 -39.18
CA THR A 6 -10.57 1.98 -38.18
C THR A 6 -11.20 2.11 -36.78
N LYS A 7 -11.40 0.98 -36.09
CA LYS A 7 -11.90 0.96 -34.70
C LYS A 7 -10.80 1.47 -33.76
N LYS A 8 -11.06 2.56 -33.04
CA LYS A 8 -10.20 3.00 -31.92
C LYS A 8 -10.42 2.05 -30.74
N ARG A 9 -9.36 1.33 -30.35
CA ARG A 9 -9.34 0.39 -29.22
C ARG A 9 -9.52 1.19 -27.93
N THR A 10 -10.50 0.82 -27.10
CA THR A 10 -10.89 1.50 -25.85
C THR A 10 -9.95 1.27 -24.67
N HIS A 11 -8.85 0.54 -24.87
CA HIS A 11 -7.83 0.42 -23.83
C HIS A 11 -6.83 1.56 -24.01
N LEU A 12 -6.86 2.49 -23.05
CA LEU A 12 -5.84 3.51 -22.85
C LEU A 12 -4.46 2.89 -23.07
N GLY A 13 -3.77 3.37 -24.10
CA GLY A 13 -2.38 3.02 -24.36
C GLY A 13 -1.51 3.41 -23.16
N ALA A 14 -0.36 2.77 -23.06
CA ALA A 14 0.63 2.94 -21.99
C ALA A 14 1.34 4.31 -21.97
N ASN A 15 0.64 5.39 -22.33
CA ASN A 15 1.04 6.77 -22.09
C ASN A 15 0.09 7.32 -21.03
N ASN A 16 0.38 7.01 -19.77
CA ASN A 16 -0.22 7.75 -18.67
C ASN A 16 0.51 9.10 -18.63
N PRO A 17 -0.12 10.23 -18.97
CA PRO A 17 0.47 11.51 -18.67
C PRO A 17 0.63 11.60 -17.15
N ASP A 18 1.63 12.32 -16.65
CA ASP A 18 1.73 12.73 -15.24
C ASP A 18 0.56 13.66 -14.93
N VAL A 19 -0.63 13.10 -14.78
CA VAL A 19 -1.81 13.84 -14.36
C VAL A 19 -1.67 14.00 -12.87
N ALA A 20 -1.07 15.13 -12.46
CA ALA A 20 -1.24 15.72 -11.14
C ALA A 20 -2.75 15.96 -10.92
N SER A 21 -3.43 14.88 -10.57
CA SER A 21 -4.83 14.84 -10.23
C SER A 21 -4.90 15.15 -8.75
N ALA A 22 -5.66 16.19 -8.39
CA ALA A 22 -5.85 16.61 -7.00
C ALA A 22 -6.31 15.39 -6.16
N GLY A 23 -5.41 14.84 -5.34
CA GLY A 23 -5.62 13.59 -4.61
C GLY A 23 -4.68 12.44 -4.96
N HIS A 24 -3.70 12.63 -5.85
CA HIS A 24 -2.58 11.70 -6.03
C HIS A 24 -1.27 12.39 -5.63
N ALA A 25 -0.47 11.71 -4.79
CA ALA A 25 0.85 12.17 -4.40
C ALA A 25 1.67 12.49 -5.66
N SER A 26 2.19 13.71 -5.72
CA SER A 26 3.00 14.17 -6.86
C SER A 26 4.26 13.30 -6.99
N ALA A 27 4.92 13.33 -8.16
CA ALA A 27 6.17 12.59 -8.35
C ALA A 27 7.27 12.98 -7.34
N ARG A 28 7.13 14.14 -6.69
CA ARG A 28 8.07 14.66 -5.68
C ARG A 28 7.75 14.19 -4.27
N ASP A 29 6.52 13.73 -4.02
CA ASP A 29 6.08 13.32 -2.69
C ASP A 29 6.57 11.90 -2.37
N PRO A 30 6.95 11.62 -1.12
CA PRO A 30 7.42 10.30 -0.72
C PRO A 30 6.29 9.28 -0.83
N LYS A 31 6.39 8.37 -1.81
CA LYS A 31 5.46 7.26 -1.94
C LYS A 31 5.85 6.11 -1.02
N SER A 32 4.86 5.54 -0.36
CA SER A 32 5.01 4.40 0.54
C SER A 32 4.37 3.14 -0.04
N MET A 33 4.86 1.97 0.35
CA MET A 33 4.24 0.70 0.02
C MET A 33 4.20 -0.18 1.27
N VAL A 34 2.98 -0.50 1.69
CA VAL A 34 2.69 -1.36 2.84
C VAL A 34 2.47 -2.78 2.33
N ILE A 35 3.22 -3.74 2.85
CA ILE A 35 3.22 -5.13 2.39
C ILE A 35 3.24 -6.05 3.61
N ARG A 36 2.50 -7.16 3.53
CA ARG A 36 2.70 -8.30 4.43
C ARG A 36 3.62 -9.37 3.80
N ILE A 37 4.72 -9.69 4.46
CA ILE A 37 5.67 -10.72 4.05
C ILE A 37 5.12 -12.09 4.45
N GLY A 38 5.12 -13.04 3.52
CA GLY A 38 4.64 -14.40 3.79
C GLY A 38 3.12 -14.47 3.87
N ALA A 39 2.41 -13.99 2.85
CA ALA A 39 0.96 -13.82 2.83
C ALA A 39 0.10 -15.04 3.26
N GLY A 40 0.67 -16.25 3.32
CA GLY A 40 0.04 -17.44 3.89
C GLY A 40 0.17 -17.59 5.41
N GLU A 41 1.24 -17.08 6.01
CA GLU A 41 1.61 -17.28 7.42
C GLU A 41 1.10 -16.14 8.34
N VAL A 42 0.87 -14.94 7.78
CA VAL A 42 0.58 -13.72 8.54
C VAL A 42 -0.85 -13.69 9.13
N GLY A 43 -1.71 -14.64 8.78
CA GLY A 43 -3.09 -14.70 9.27
C GLY A 43 -3.99 -13.53 8.82
N THR A 44 -5.27 -13.60 9.20
CA THR A 44 -6.29 -12.61 8.80
C THR A 44 -6.13 -11.27 9.53
N SER A 45 -5.71 -11.30 10.80
CA SER A 45 -5.58 -10.08 11.62
C SER A 45 -4.55 -9.11 11.06
N ILE A 46 -3.36 -9.60 10.69
CA ILE A 46 -2.30 -8.74 10.15
C ILE A 46 -2.62 -8.31 8.71
N SER A 47 -3.34 -9.15 7.96
CA SER A 47 -3.85 -8.77 6.64
C SER A 47 -4.84 -7.60 6.73
N GLN A 48 -5.69 -7.59 7.77
CA GLN A 48 -6.57 -6.45 8.06
C GLN A 48 -5.76 -5.24 8.51
N LEU A 49 -4.79 -5.41 9.41
CA LEU A 49 -3.92 -4.33 9.88
C LEU A 49 -3.18 -3.65 8.72
N ALA A 50 -2.62 -4.42 7.80
CA ALA A 50 -1.94 -3.88 6.61
C ALA A 50 -2.91 -3.08 5.72
N THR A 51 -4.16 -3.55 5.58
CA THR A 51 -5.21 -2.84 4.84
C THR A 51 -5.58 -1.53 5.51
N ASP A 52 -5.68 -1.52 6.83
CA ASP A 52 -5.99 -0.32 7.62
C ASP A 52 -4.83 0.70 7.53
N VAL A 53 -3.58 0.25 7.65
CA VAL A 53 -2.40 1.11 7.49
C VAL A 53 -2.30 1.68 6.07
N ARG A 54 -2.71 0.93 5.05
CA ARG A 54 -2.76 1.47 3.68
C ARG A 54 -3.71 2.64 3.55
N LYS A 55 -4.89 2.56 4.17
CA LYS A 55 -5.88 3.65 4.15
C LYS A 55 -5.33 4.91 4.82
N VAL A 56 -4.62 4.75 5.94
CA VAL A 56 -3.99 5.88 6.65
C VAL A 56 -2.90 6.55 5.81
N MET A 57 -2.20 5.79 4.96
CA MET A 57 -1.11 6.28 4.11
C MET A 57 -1.59 6.76 2.73
N GLU A 58 -2.90 6.81 2.46
CA GLU A 58 -3.42 7.41 1.24
C GLU A 58 -3.18 8.94 1.25
N PRO A 59 -2.93 9.58 0.09
CA PRO A 59 -2.92 9.02 -1.27
C PRO A 59 -1.56 8.47 -1.74
N GLY A 60 -0.50 8.59 -0.93
CA GLY A 60 0.88 8.25 -1.30
C GLY A 60 1.21 6.76 -1.28
N THR A 61 0.22 5.90 -1.03
CA THR A 61 0.38 4.45 -0.94
C THR A 61 -0.40 3.69 -2.03
N ALA A 62 0.15 2.57 -2.47
CA ALA A 62 -0.56 1.60 -3.32
C ALA A 62 -1.67 0.86 -2.54
N SER A 63 -2.84 1.48 -2.37
CA SER A 63 -3.94 0.92 -1.57
C SER A 63 -4.56 -0.35 -2.17
N ARG A 64 -4.51 -0.49 -3.50
CA ARG A 64 -5.04 -1.66 -4.24
C ARG A 64 -4.05 -2.82 -4.38
N LEU A 65 -2.86 -2.72 -3.78
CA LEU A 65 -1.87 -3.78 -3.85
C LEU A 65 -2.41 -5.07 -3.20
N LYS A 66 -2.38 -6.18 -3.93
CA LYS A 66 -2.78 -7.50 -3.39
C LYS A 66 -1.55 -8.38 -3.27
N GLU A 67 -1.16 -8.74 -2.04
CA GLU A 67 -0.05 -9.67 -1.85
C GLU A 67 -0.47 -11.10 -2.14
N ARG A 68 0.31 -11.78 -2.99
CA ARG A 68 0.16 -13.20 -3.28
C ARG A 68 1.16 -14.00 -2.44
N LYS A 69 0.82 -15.25 -2.12
CA LYS A 69 1.71 -16.16 -1.36
C LYS A 69 3.07 -16.38 -2.01
N GLY A 70 3.14 -16.36 -3.35
CA GLY A 70 4.37 -16.57 -4.10
C GLY A 70 5.31 -15.36 -4.16
N ASN A 71 4.83 -14.15 -3.81
CA ASN A 71 5.65 -12.95 -3.92
C ASN A 71 6.65 -12.89 -2.76
N LYS A 72 7.92 -12.72 -3.09
CA LYS A 72 9.00 -12.51 -2.13
C LYS A 72 9.31 -11.03 -1.98
N LEU A 73 10.03 -10.66 -0.91
CA LEU A 73 10.46 -9.27 -0.69
C LEU A 73 11.24 -8.69 -1.88
N LYS A 74 12.05 -9.53 -2.56
CA LYS A 74 12.83 -9.13 -3.74
C LYS A 74 11.95 -8.56 -4.85
N ASP A 75 10.78 -9.16 -5.08
CA ASP A 75 9.85 -8.74 -6.14
C ASP A 75 9.33 -7.33 -5.88
N TYR A 76 9.06 -7.01 -4.61
CA TYR A 76 8.61 -5.68 -4.20
C TYR A 76 9.72 -4.63 -4.28
N VAL A 77 10.96 -4.99 -3.90
CA VAL A 77 12.10 -4.06 -3.98
C VAL A 77 12.40 -3.66 -5.42
N VAL A 78 12.31 -4.61 -6.37
CA VAL A 78 12.51 -4.31 -7.80
C VAL A 78 11.42 -3.37 -8.34
N MET A 79 10.18 -3.48 -7.85
CA MET A 79 9.08 -2.57 -8.22
C MET A 79 9.23 -1.15 -7.64
N CYS A 80 10.02 -0.96 -6.58
CA CYS A 80 10.14 0.34 -5.93
C CYS A 80 10.75 1.41 -6.85
N GLY A 81 11.75 1.03 -7.67
CA GLY A 81 12.40 1.95 -8.61
C GLY A 81 11.42 2.53 -9.64
N PRO A 82 10.78 1.69 -10.48
CA PRO A 82 9.84 2.15 -11.49
C PRO A 82 8.60 2.89 -10.94
N LEU A 83 8.15 2.56 -9.73
CA LEU A 83 6.99 3.20 -9.11
C LEU A 83 7.35 4.47 -8.31
N GLY A 84 8.64 4.76 -8.13
CA GLY A 84 9.11 5.87 -7.30
C GLY A 84 8.76 5.72 -5.82
N VAL A 85 8.71 4.49 -5.32
CA VAL A 85 8.41 4.20 -3.91
C VAL A 85 9.68 4.32 -3.09
N THR A 86 9.63 5.17 -2.08
CA THR A 86 10.76 5.48 -1.20
C THR A 86 10.68 4.70 0.11
N HIS A 87 9.48 4.52 0.66
CA HIS A 87 9.29 3.91 1.97
C HIS A 87 8.56 2.57 1.87
N LEU A 88 9.10 1.53 2.51
CA LEU A 88 8.49 0.21 2.64
C LEU A 88 8.08 -0.03 4.09
N LEU A 89 6.81 -0.36 4.30
CA LEU A 89 6.31 -0.85 5.59
C LEU A 89 5.98 -2.33 5.45
N LEU A 90 6.74 -3.17 6.15
CA LEU A 90 6.70 -4.61 6.00
C LEU A 90 6.16 -5.24 7.29
N PHE A 91 4.99 -5.85 7.22
CA PHE A 91 4.45 -6.66 8.30
C PHE A 91 4.88 -8.12 8.12
N SER A 92 5.36 -8.74 9.18
CA SER A 92 5.72 -10.16 9.19
C SER A 92 5.29 -10.79 10.51
N ARG A 93 5.08 -12.10 10.50
CA ARG A 93 4.80 -12.89 11.70
C ARG A 93 5.90 -13.95 11.80
N SER A 94 6.53 -14.07 12.96
CA SER A 94 7.46 -15.16 13.21
C SER A 94 6.71 -16.47 13.47
N GLU A 95 7.39 -17.60 13.34
CA GLU A 95 6.83 -18.92 13.70
C GLU A 95 6.36 -18.97 15.16
N SER A 96 7.04 -18.25 16.05
CA SER A 96 6.66 -18.05 17.45
C SER A 96 5.42 -17.17 17.66
N GLY A 97 4.76 -16.71 16.60
CA GLY A 97 3.53 -15.91 16.65
C GLY A 97 3.73 -14.41 16.87
N ASN A 98 4.98 -13.94 17.04
CA ASN A 98 5.27 -12.53 17.25
C ASN A 98 5.10 -11.74 15.94
N THR A 99 4.49 -10.56 16.02
CA THR A 99 4.31 -9.66 14.88
C THR A 99 5.46 -8.66 14.84
N ASN A 100 6.08 -8.51 13.68
CA ASN A 100 7.18 -7.58 13.47
C ASN A 100 6.84 -6.61 12.34
N LEU A 101 7.12 -5.34 12.58
CA LEU A 101 7.05 -4.27 11.59
C LEU A 101 8.48 -3.92 11.19
N ARG A 102 8.76 -3.88 9.88
CA ARG A 102 10.01 -3.34 9.35
C ARG A 102 9.70 -2.09 8.55
N VAL A 103 10.43 -1.03 8.81
CA VAL A 103 10.35 0.23 8.05
C VAL A 103 11.67 0.37 7.29
N ALA A 104 11.61 0.30 5.97
CA ALA A 104 12.80 0.31 5.13
C ALA A 104 12.74 1.46 4.11
N LEU A 105 13.90 2.04 3.84
CA LEU A 105 14.09 2.92 2.69
C LEU A 105 14.46 2.08 1.46
N ALA A 106 13.66 2.18 0.41
CA ALA A 106 13.83 1.44 -0.84
C ALA A 106 14.42 2.33 -1.95
N PRO A 107 15.14 1.77 -2.94
CA PRO A 107 15.52 0.36 -3.09
C PRO A 107 16.76 -0.03 -2.27
N ARG A 108 17.55 0.94 -1.82
CA ARG A 108 18.72 0.76 -0.95
C ARG A 108 18.67 1.78 0.16
N GLY A 109 18.84 1.33 1.40
CA GLY A 109 18.84 2.19 2.56
C GLY A 109 18.68 1.41 3.87
N PRO A 110 18.65 2.14 5.00
CA PRO A 110 18.49 1.53 6.30
C PRO A 110 17.13 0.87 6.45
N THR A 111 17.08 -0.19 7.26
CA THR A 111 15.85 -0.86 7.67
C THR A 111 15.77 -0.88 9.19
N MET A 112 14.71 -0.31 9.74
CA MET A 112 14.41 -0.35 11.16
C MET A 112 13.48 -1.52 11.44
N HIS A 113 13.80 -2.28 12.50
CA HIS A 113 13.04 -3.45 12.92
C HIS A 113 12.33 -3.15 14.24
N PHE A 114 11.01 -3.27 14.25
CA PHE A 114 10.18 -3.06 15.42
C PHE A 114 9.41 -4.33 15.75
N ARG A 115 9.43 -4.71 17.03
CA ARG A 115 8.53 -5.74 17.56
C ARG A 115 7.22 -5.08 17.93
N VAL A 116 6.11 -5.58 17.41
CA VAL A 116 4.77 -5.09 17.76
C VAL A 116 4.32 -5.83 19.01
N GLU A 117 4.20 -5.13 20.14
CA GLU A 117 3.73 -5.72 21.39
C GLU A 117 2.21 -5.89 21.38
N LYS A 118 1.49 -4.83 21.04
CA LYS A 118 0.02 -4.78 21.01
C LYS A 118 -0.43 -4.04 19.76
N TYR A 119 -1.53 -4.51 19.16
CA TYR A 119 -2.18 -3.85 18.03
C TYR A 119 -3.69 -3.92 18.19
N SER A 120 -4.39 -3.02 17.52
CA SER A 120 -5.86 -3.01 17.45
C SER A 120 -6.26 -2.74 16.00
N LEU A 121 -7.34 -3.39 15.55
CA LEU A 121 -7.85 -3.20 14.20
C LEU A 121 -8.80 -2.01 14.16
N CYS A 122 -8.83 -1.26 13.06
CA CYS A 122 -9.72 -0.09 12.95
C CYS A 122 -11.19 -0.47 13.16
N LYS A 123 -11.60 -1.65 12.70
CA LYS A 123 -12.96 -2.18 12.91
C LYS A 123 -13.32 -2.38 14.39
N ASP A 124 -12.35 -2.73 15.24
CA ASP A 124 -12.60 -2.99 16.66
C ASP A 124 -12.67 -1.67 17.42
N VAL A 125 -11.80 -0.71 17.06
CA VAL A 125 -11.86 0.67 17.57
C VAL A 125 -13.18 1.34 17.19
N GLN A 126 -13.64 1.20 15.95
CA GLN A 126 -14.91 1.75 15.48
C GLN A 126 -16.12 1.20 16.24
N LYS A 127 -16.10 -0.09 16.62
CA LYS A 127 -17.17 -0.71 17.41
C LYS A 127 -17.24 -0.19 18.84
N VAL A 128 -16.10 0.18 19.42
CA VAL A 128 -16.03 0.71 20.80
C VAL A 128 -16.42 2.19 20.85
N GLN A 129 -16.24 2.94 19.76
CA GLN A 129 -16.60 4.35 19.70
C GLN A 129 -18.12 4.56 19.62
N LYS A 130 -18.64 5.43 20.49
CA LYS A 130 -20.06 5.86 20.47
C LYS A 130 -20.44 6.58 19.16
N HIS A 131 -19.50 7.33 18.58
CA HIS A 131 -19.67 8.04 17.31
C HIS A 131 -18.47 7.76 16.40
N PRO A 132 -18.49 6.67 15.62
CA PRO A 132 -17.37 6.29 14.78
C PRO A 132 -17.13 7.29 13.65
N ARG A 133 -15.88 7.76 13.52
CA ARG A 133 -15.40 8.58 12.38
C ARG A 133 -14.63 7.69 11.39
N GLY A 134 -14.51 8.11 10.11
CA GLY A 134 -13.69 7.40 9.11
C GLY A 134 -14.44 6.76 7.93
N GLY A 135 -15.53 7.38 7.46
CA GLY A 135 -16.45 6.80 6.48
C GLY A 135 -16.17 7.06 4.99
N GLY A 136 -15.10 7.77 4.58
CA GLY A 136 -14.88 7.91 3.14
C GLY A 136 -13.76 8.82 2.68
N LYS A 137 -13.99 10.14 2.71
CA LYS A 137 -13.15 11.10 1.96
C LYS A 137 -11.94 11.64 2.72
N GLU A 138 -11.84 11.34 4.01
CA GLU A 138 -10.76 11.80 4.89
C GLU A 138 -9.39 11.25 4.47
N PHE A 139 -9.35 10.11 3.77
CA PHE A 139 -8.13 9.44 3.32
C PHE A 139 -7.64 9.91 1.93
N LEU A 140 -8.42 10.75 1.22
CA LEU A 140 -8.02 11.30 -0.08
C LEU A 140 -7.00 12.43 0.05
N THR A 141 -6.97 13.07 1.21
CA THR A 141 -6.01 14.11 1.57
C THR A 141 -4.83 13.50 2.31
N PRO A 142 -3.60 13.96 2.05
CA PRO A 142 -2.44 13.49 2.78
C PRO A 142 -2.61 13.72 4.30
N PRO A 143 -2.09 12.81 5.13
CA PRO A 143 -2.12 12.99 6.58
C PRO A 143 -1.13 14.09 6.98
N LEU A 144 -1.68 15.29 7.25
CA LEU A 144 -1.01 16.55 7.63
C LEU A 144 -0.21 17.25 6.51
#